data_AF-R4JBU0-F1
#
_entry.id   AF-R4JBU0-F1
#
_cell.length_a   1.000
_cell.length_b   1.000
_cell.length_c   1.000
_cell.angle_alpha   90.00
_cell.angle_beta   90.00
_cell.angle_gamma   90.00
#
_symmetry.space_group_name_H-M   'P 1'
#
loop_
_entity.id
_entity.type
_entity.pdbx_description
1 polymer ?
#
loop_
_entity_poly.entity_id
_entity_poly.type
_entity_poly.pdbx_seq_one_letter_code
_entity_poly.pdbx_strand_id
1 'polypeptide(L)'
;MIIIFPMAGLSSRFTKAGYDKPKYMLDLKGNSVFFHAVNSFKKYFKDFKFLFIYRDIENTSNFIKEECKKLGIKSYESVRLEQETLGQAHTVRLGLERANIKDDESVLIFNIDTFRPNFSLPTILDFCKIDGYLEVFEADGEQWSFVLADENDNVIKTAEKERISNLCSSGLYYFKKIKDFKEIFDRMKAENDFSKGELYIAPMYNYLIKKGLHIKYHKISLDEIIFCGTPEDYERLISI
;
A
#
# COMPACT_ATOMS: atom_id res chain seq x y z
N MET A 1 -7.61 13.99 -1.45
CA MET A 1 -7.02 12.69 -1.09
C MET A 1 -7.10 11.71 -2.27
N ILE A 2 -6.04 10.95 -2.49
CA ILE A 2 -5.92 9.95 -3.56
C ILE A 2 -5.57 8.59 -2.95
N ILE A 3 -6.23 7.52 -3.42
CA ILE A 3 -5.90 6.15 -3.02
C ILE A 3 -4.99 5.53 -4.07
N ILE A 4 -3.81 5.05 -3.67
CA ILE A 4 -2.74 4.58 -4.56
C ILE A 4 -2.50 3.09 -4.37
N PHE A 5 -2.50 2.36 -5.48
CA PHE A 5 -2.13 0.94 -5.54
C PHE A 5 -0.85 0.76 -6.39
N PRO A 6 0.34 0.65 -5.75
CA PRO A 6 1.57 0.29 -6.44
C PRO A 6 1.60 -1.23 -6.72
N MET A 7 1.39 -1.61 -7.98
CA MET A 7 1.29 -2.99 -8.47
C MET A 7 2.31 -3.30 -9.57
N ALA A 8 3.46 -2.61 -9.56
CA ALA A 8 4.55 -2.77 -10.52
C ALA A 8 5.54 -3.91 -10.19
N GLY A 9 5.29 -4.67 -9.11
CA GLY A 9 6.15 -5.77 -8.67
C GLY A 9 6.08 -7.01 -9.56
N LEU A 10 7.09 -7.89 -9.43
CA LEU A 10 7.31 -9.03 -10.33
C LEU A 10 6.42 -10.26 -10.09
N SER A 11 5.69 -10.33 -8.96
CA SER A 11 4.97 -11.54 -8.57
C SER A 11 5.84 -12.81 -8.54
N SER A 12 7.16 -12.70 -8.34
CA SER A 12 8.11 -13.80 -8.54
C SER A 12 7.82 -15.06 -7.73
N ARG A 13 7.20 -14.94 -6.54
CA ARG A 13 6.77 -16.10 -5.75
C ARG A 13 5.68 -16.92 -6.47
N PHE A 14 4.73 -16.24 -7.10
CA PHE A 14 3.69 -16.88 -7.90
C PHE A 14 4.27 -17.50 -9.19
N THR A 15 5.13 -16.78 -9.91
CA THR A 15 5.79 -17.36 -11.09
C THR A 15 6.59 -18.61 -10.76
N LYS A 16 7.32 -18.62 -9.63
CA LYS A 16 8.04 -19.81 -9.15
C LYS A 16 7.14 -20.97 -8.73
N ALA A 17 5.93 -20.67 -8.26
CA ALA A 17 4.91 -21.67 -7.91
C ALA A 17 4.14 -22.19 -9.13
N GLY A 18 4.42 -21.68 -10.35
CA GLY A 18 3.83 -22.18 -11.59
C GLY A 18 2.64 -21.39 -12.12
N TYR A 19 2.31 -20.24 -11.53
CA TYR A 19 1.28 -19.36 -12.09
C TYR A 19 1.82 -18.58 -13.30
N ASP A 20 1.02 -18.53 -14.36
CA ASP A 20 1.32 -17.89 -15.65
C ASP A 20 0.93 -16.40 -15.68
N LYS A 21 0.06 -15.97 -14.75
CA LYS A 21 -0.42 -14.58 -14.65
C LYS A 21 0.17 -13.83 -13.45
N PRO A 22 0.26 -12.50 -13.53
CA PRO A 22 0.53 -11.66 -12.36
C PRO A 22 -0.50 -11.92 -11.25
N LYS A 23 -0.06 -11.89 -9.98
CA LYS A 23 -0.91 -12.28 -8.84
C LYS A 23 -2.25 -11.55 -8.76
N TYR A 24 -2.26 -10.27 -9.12
CA TYR A 24 -3.46 -9.43 -9.08
C TYR A 24 -4.52 -9.81 -10.14
N MET A 25 -4.14 -10.56 -11.18
CA MET A 25 -5.05 -11.09 -12.19
C MET A 25 -5.60 -12.48 -11.89
N LEU A 26 -5.10 -13.15 -10.85
CA LEU A 26 -5.53 -14.50 -10.51
C LEU A 26 -7.00 -14.49 -10.05
N ASP A 27 -7.75 -15.52 -10.44
CA ASP A 27 -9.15 -15.69 -10.03
C ASP A 27 -9.21 -16.16 -8.58
N LEU A 28 -9.99 -15.43 -7.78
CA LEU A 28 -10.32 -15.79 -6.43
C LEU A 28 -11.84 -15.73 -6.27
N LYS A 29 -12.48 -16.90 -6.34
CA LYS A 29 -13.94 -17.06 -6.18
C LYS A 29 -14.73 -16.24 -7.21
N GLY A 30 -14.33 -16.32 -8.49
CA GLY A 30 -15.01 -15.65 -9.60
C GLY A 30 -14.73 -14.15 -9.75
N ASN A 31 -13.79 -13.62 -8.95
CA ASN A 31 -13.32 -12.25 -9.04
C ASN A 31 -11.79 -12.22 -8.93
N SER A 32 -11.13 -11.24 -9.54
CA SER A 32 -9.67 -11.18 -9.47
C SER A 32 -9.16 -10.82 -8.07
N VAL A 33 -7.91 -11.13 -7.75
CA VAL A 33 -7.24 -10.61 -6.53
C VAL A 33 -7.27 -9.07 -6.49
N PHE A 34 -7.11 -8.41 -7.64
CA PHE A 34 -7.30 -6.96 -7.77
C PHE A 34 -8.70 -6.51 -7.32
N PHE A 35 -9.74 -7.22 -7.74
CA PHE A 35 -11.13 -6.93 -7.37
C PHE A 35 -11.26 -6.89 -5.85
N HIS A 36 -10.81 -7.93 -5.15
CA HIS A 36 -10.94 -8.03 -3.69
C HIS A 36 -10.16 -6.94 -2.96
N ALA A 37 -8.92 -6.65 -3.39
CA ALA A 37 -8.10 -5.58 -2.81
C ALA A 37 -8.76 -4.21 -3.01
N VAL A 38 -9.23 -3.89 -4.21
CA VAL A 38 -9.80 -2.56 -4.50
C VAL A 38 -11.22 -2.40 -3.96
N ASN A 39 -12.04 -3.47 -3.97
CA ASN A 39 -13.39 -3.47 -3.40
C ASN A 39 -13.42 -3.23 -1.89
N SER A 40 -12.30 -3.45 -1.21
CA SER A 40 -12.08 -3.01 0.18
C SER A 40 -12.47 -1.53 0.36
N PHE A 41 -12.22 -0.69 -0.63
CA PHE A 41 -12.45 0.76 -0.62
C PHE A 41 -13.76 1.18 -1.30
N LYS A 42 -14.73 0.26 -1.49
CA LYS A 42 -16.00 0.54 -2.20
C LYS A 42 -16.74 1.77 -1.70
N LYS A 43 -16.62 2.08 -0.40
CA LYS A 43 -17.22 3.26 0.24
C LYS A 43 -16.78 4.57 -0.43
N TYR A 44 -15.58 4.59 -1.01
CA TYR A 44 -14.90 5.78 -1.52
C TYR A 44 -14.84 5.88 -3.04
N PHE A 45 -15.47 4.95 -3.78
CA PHE A 45 -15.44 4.93 -5.26
C PHE A 45 -16.02 6.18 -5.95
N LYS A 46 -16.80 6.97 -5.22
CA LYS A 46 -17.38 8.24 -5.67
C LYS A 46 -16.69 9.47 -5.10
N ASP A 47 -15.90 9.31 -4.04
CA ASP A 47 -15.38 10.42 -3.24
C ASP A 47 -13.90 10.71 -3.54
N PHE A 48 -13.12 9.67 -3.83
CA PHE A 48 -11.67 9.79 -4.04
C PHE A 48 -11.25 9.35 -5.43
N LYS A 49 -10.15 9.94 -5.91
CA LYS A 49 -9.44 9.48 -7.10
C LYS A 49 -8.59 8.27 -6.74
N PHE A 50 -8.62 7.24 -7.58
CA PHE A 50 -7.75 6.07 -7.47
C PHE A 50 -6.58 6.18 -8.45
N LEU A 51 -5.39 5.78 -8.03
CA LEU A 51 -4.19 5.74 -8.86
C LEU A 51 -3.60 4.33 -8.85
N PHE A 52 -3.63 3.67 -10.00
CA PHE A 52 -3.03 2.36 -10.19
C PHE A 52 -1.69 2.51 -10.89
N ILE A 53 -0.60 2.04 -10.28
CA ILE A 53 0.74 2.19 -10.84
C ILE A 53 1.28 0.80 -11.15
N TYR A 54 1.50 0.51 -12.43
CA TYR A 54 1.71 -0.85 -12.90
C TYR A 54 2.84 -0.95 -13.92
N ARG A 55 3.33 -2.16 -14.15
CA ARG A 55 4.10 -2.51 -15.36
C ARG A 55 3.18 -3.26 -16.30
N ASP A 56 3.29 -2.99 -17.60
CA ASP A 56 2.39 -3.57 -18.58
C ASP A 56 2.80 -5.00 -18.95
N ILE A 57 2.37 -5.93 -18.12
CA ILE A 57 2.58 -7.38 -18.27
C ILE A 57 1.19 -7.98 -18.53
N GLU A 58 1.02 -8.89 -19.50
CA GLU A 58 -0.28 -9.51 -19.79
C GLU A 58 -1.44 -8.51 -20.03
N ASN A 59 -1.18 -7.40 -20.75
CA ASN A 59 -2.19 -6.37 -21.05
C ASN A 59 -2.85 -5.78 -19.77
N THR A 60 -2.04 -5.53 -18.74
CA THR A 60 -2.47 -4.98 -17.45
C THR A 60 -3.29 -3.69 -17.61
N SER A 61 -2.96 -2.85 -18.59
CA SER A 61 -3.73 -1.64 -18.91
C SER A 61 -5.22 -1.92 -19.12
N ASN A 62 -5.52 -2.89 -20.00
CA ASN A 62 -6.91 -3.25 -20.29
C ASN A 62 -7.57 -3.99 -19.11
N PHE A 63 -6.81 -4.83 -18.41
CA PHE A 63 -7.28 -5.49 -17.19
C PHE A 63 -7.76 -4.49 -16.13
N ILE A 64 -6.95 -3.47 -15.79
CA ILE A 64 -7.32 -2.43 -14.83
C ILE A 64 -8.60 -1.72 -15.27
N LYS A 65 -8.71 -1.39 -16.57
CA LYS A 65 -9.89 -0.71 -17.12
C LYS A 65 -11.17 -1.53 -16.93
N GLU A 66 -11.16 -2.81 -17.27
CA GLU A 66 -12.33 -3.68 -17.12
C GLU A 66 -12.68 -3.92 -15.65
N GLU A 67 -11.68 -4.12 -14.77
CA GLU A 67 -11.92 -4.29 -13.33
C GLU A 67 -12.47 -3.01 -12.68
N CYS A 68 -11.93 -1.83 -13.02
CA CYS A 68 -12.46 -0.56 -12.53
C CYS A 68 -13.91 -0.33 -12.99
N LYS A 69 -14.23 -0.71 -14.24
CA LYS A 69 -15.59 -0.66 -14.77
C LYS A 69 -16.52 -1.61 -14.01
N LYS A 70 -16.08 -2.85 -13.75
CA LYS A 70 -16.82 -3.86 -12.97
C LYS A 70 -17.08 -3.40 -11.53
N LEU A 71 -16.09 -2.77 -10.90
CA LEU A 71 -16.18 -2.19 -9.55
C LEU A 71 -17.01 -0.89 -9.50
N GLY A 72 -17.23 -0.23 -10.64
CA GLY A 72 -17.96 1.03 -10.72
C GLY A 72 -17.17 2.25 -10.23
N ILE A 73 -15.84 2.19 -10.28
CA ILE A 73 -14.96 3.30 -9.87
C ILE A 73 -15.13 4.46 -10.85
N LYS A 74 -15.44 5.65 -10.33
CA LYS A 74 -15.77 6.83 -11.17
C LYS A 74 -14.57 7.67 -11.55
N SER A 75 -13.60 7.79 -10.65
CA SER A 75 -12.40 8.59 -10.85
C SER A 75 -11.17 7.74 -10.59
N TYR A 76 -10.48 7.35 -11.66
CA TYR A 76 -9.19 6.68 -11.54
C TYR A 76 -8.24 7.09 -12.65
N GLU A 77 -6.96 6.85 -12.41
CA GLU A 77 -5.89 6.94 -13.38
C GLU A 77 -5.00 5.69 -13.27
N SER A 78 -4.49 5.22 -14.40
CA SER A 78 -3.58 4.08 -14.46
C SER A 78 -2.27 4.53 -15.10
N VAL A 79 -1.18 4.51 -14.34
CA VAL A 79 0.16 4.89 -14.80
C VAL A 79 0.99 3.65 -15.08
N ARG A 80 1.32 3.45 -16.35
CA ARG A 80 2.29 2.45 -16.79
C ARG A 80 3.71 2.89 -16.43
N LEU A 81 4.54 1.97 -15.98
CA LEU A 81 5.98 2.09 -15.81
C LEU A 81 6.69 1.13 -16.79
N GLU A 82 7.81 1.59 -17.36
CA GLU A 82 8.55 0.81 -18.37
C GLU A 82 9.55 -0.18 -17.75
N GLN A 83 10.00 0.09 -16.53
CA GLN A 83 11.08 -0.67 -15.88
C GLN A 83 10.66 -1.11 -14.48
N GLU A 84 11.42 -2.08 -13.96
CA GLU A 84 11.36 -2.45 -12.56
C GLU A 84 11.72 -1.27 -11.67
N THR A 85 11.09 -1.23 -10.51
CA THR A 85 11.31 -0.19 -9.52
C THR A 85 12.13 -0.75 -8.38
N LEU A 86 12.64 0.14 -7.54
CA LEU A 86 13.48 -0.22 -6.40
C LEU A 86 12.63 -0.60 -5.19
N GLY A 87 11.35 -0.92 -5.38
CA GLY A 87 10.38 -1.14 -4.29
C GLY A 87 9.11 -0.30 -4.43
N GLN A 88 8.21 -0.46 -3.45
CA GLN A 88 6.91 0.21 -3.46
C GLN A 88 7.04 1.74 -3.39
N ALA A 89 7.97 2.28 -2.60
CA ALA A 89 8.15 3.72 -2.50
C ALA A 89 8.59 4.34 -3.84
N HIS A 90 9.50 3.66 -4.58
CA HIS A 90 9.92 4.09 -5.92
C HIS A 90 8.77 4.03 -6.92
N THR A 91 7.94 2.98 -6.85
CA THR A 91 6.73 2.85 -7.67
C THR A 91 5.80 4.03 -7.46
N VAL A 92 5.48 4.36 -6.20
CA VAL A 92 4.60 5.49 -5.86
C VAL A 92 5.21 6.81 -6.32
N ARG A 93 6.50 7.05 -6.09
CA ARG A 93 7.19 8.27 -6.53
C ARG A 93 7.06 8.51 -8.03
N LEU A 94 7.28 7.48 -8.85
CA LEU A 94 7.17 7.57 -10.31
C LEU A 94 5.72 7.79 -10.75
N GLY A 95 4.77 7.11 -10.10
CA GLY A 95 3.35 7.28 -10.39
C GLY A 95 2.84 8.68 -10.09
N LEU A 96 3.21 9.25 -8.94
CA LEU A 96 2.85 10.61 -8.53
C LEU A 96 3.39 11.67 -9.50
N GLU A 97 4.61 11.47 -10.02
CA GLU A 97 5.22 12.36 -11.01
C GLU A 97 4.49 12.30 -12.36
N ARG A 98 4.25 11.08 -12.88
CA ARG A 98 3.59 10.89 -14.17
C ARG A 98 2.12 11.34 -14.16
N ALA A 99 1.42 11.15 -13.05
CA ALA A 99 0.04 11.58 -12.88
C ALA A 99 -0.11 13.10 -12.65
N ASN A 100 1.01 13.85 -12.54
CA ASN A 100 1.05 15.29 -12.32
C ASN A 100 0.15 15.76 -11.16
N ILE A 101 0.22 15.04 -10.04
CA ILE A 101 -0.60 15.34 -8.85
C ILE A 101 0.06 16.45 -8.04
N LYS A 102 -0.77 17.39 -7.55
CA LYS A 102 -0.35 18.50 -6.69
C LYS A 102 0.26 18.02 -5.39
N ASP A 103 1.30 18.71 -4.95
CA ASP A 103 2.10 18.33 -3.78
C ASP A 103 1.36 18.44 -2.43
N ASP A 104 0.35 19.30 -2.34
CA ASP A 104 -0.45 19.51 -1.12
C ASP A 104 -1.60 18.50 -0.96
N GLU A 105 -1.82 17.62 -1.94
CA GLU A 105 -2.82 16.55 -1.79
C GLU A 105 -2.33 15.47 -0.83
N SER A 106 -3.28 14.88 -0.09
CA SER A 106 -3.04 13.71 0.75
C SER A 106 -3.15 12.41 -0.04
N VAL A 107 -2.41 11.39 0.38
CA VAL A 107 -2.41 10.06 -0.24
C VAL A 107 -2.62 8.96 0.78
N LEU A 108 -3.34 7.94 0.35
CA LEU A 108 -3.50 6.68 1.06
C LEU A 108 -2.96 5.58 0.15
N ILE A 109 -1.86 4.97 0.55
CA ILE A 109 -1.17 3.94 -0.24
C ILE A 109 -1.54 2.58 0.32
N PHE A 110 -1.93 1.66 -0.56
CA PHE A 110 -2.24 0.29 -0.19
C PHE A 110 -1.78 -0.71 -1.25
N ASN A 111 -1.34 -1.88 -0.81
CA ASN A 111 -0.86 -2.94 -1.70
C ASN A 111 -2.03 -3.72 -2.34
N ILE A 112 -1.75 -4.43 -3.44
CA ILE A 112 -2.78 -5.15 -4.23
C ILE A 112 -2.99 -6.60 -3.76
N ASP A 113 -2.30 -7.02 -2.71
CA ASP A 113 -2.28 -8.39 -2.18
C ASP A 113 -2.70 -8.49 -0.70
N THR A 114 -3.31 -7.43 -0.18
CA THR A 114 -4.02 -7.42 1.10
C THR A 114 -5.45 -6.96 0.85
N PHE A 115 -6.43 -7.55 1.53
CA PHE A 115 -7.83 -7.13 1.49
C PHE A 115 -8.24 -6.57 2.85
N ARG A 116 -9.00 -5.48 2.82
CA ARG A 116 -9.54 -4.75 3.98
C ARG A 116 -11.04 -4.57 3.82
N PRO A 117 -11.83 -5.65 3.93
CA PRO A 117 -13.24 -5.62 3.59
C PRO A 117 -13.98 -4.49 4.31
N ASN A 118 -14.72 -3.68 3.56
CA ASN A 118 -15.48 -2.54 4.08
C ASN A 118 -14.60 -1.48 4.77
N PHE A 119 -13.36 -1.29 4.32
CA PHE A 119 -12.47 -0.25 4.82
C PHE A 119 -13.18 1.10 4.99
N SER A 120 -12.94 1.70 6.15
CA SER A 120 -13.24 3.10 6.41
C SER A 120 -12.05 3.77 7.07
N LEU A 121 -11.80 5.02 6.67
CA LEU A 121 -10.87 5.89 7.38
C LEU A 121 -11.22 5.94 8.88
N PRO A 122 -10.21 5.86 9.75
CA PRO A 122 -10.42 5.83 11.20
C PRO A 122 -11.04 7.14 11.68
N THR A 123 -12.24 7.07 12.25
CA THR A 123 -12.97 8.24 12.76
C THR A 123 -12.37 8.81 14.05
N ILE A 124 -11.56 8.03 14.76
CA ILE A 124 -10.84 8.45 15.97
C ILE A 124 -9.68 9.40 15.68
N LEU A 125 -9.16 9.41 14.44
CA LEU A 125 -8.04 10.26 14.05
C LEU A 125 -8.54 11.61 13.51
N ASP A 126 -8.00 12.69 14.04
CA ASP A 126 -8.18 14.03 13.49
C ASP A 126 -7.16 14.29 12.37
N PHE A 127 -7.60 14.09 11.12
CA PHE A 127 -6.79 14.28 9.92
C PHE A 127 -6.27 15.72 9.73
N CYS A 128 -6.84 16.71 10.43
CA CYS A 128 -6.31 18.07 10.43
C CYS A 128 -5.06 18.19 11.32
N LYS A 129 -4.92 17.34 12.36
CA LYS A 129 -3.85 17.41 13.37
C LYS A 129 -2.72 16.41 13.19
N ILE A 130 -2.94 15.32 12.47
CA ILE A 130 -1.88 14.36 12.12
C ILE A 130 -1.26 14.72 10.78
N ASP A 131 -0.04 14.27 10.52
CA ASP A 131 0.69 14.42 9.25
C ASP A 131 0.86 13.09 8.50
N GLY A 132 0.63 11.97 9.19
CA GLY A 132 0.59 10.64 8.64
C GLY A 132 -0.01 9.64 9.61
N TYR A 133 -0.49 8.51 9.10
CA TYR A 133 -0.77 7.36 9.95
C TYR A 133 -0.43 6.04 9.26
N LEU A 134 -0.12 5.03 10.06
CA LEU A 134 0.02 3.65 9.64
C LEU A 134 -1.13 2.84 10.23
N GLU A 135 -1.75 2.01 9.42
CA GLU A 135 -2.65 1.01 9.98
C GLU A 135 -1.87 -0.24 10.38
N VAL A 136 -2.22 -0.76 11.55
CA VAL A 136 -1.51 -1.89 12.16
C VAL A 136 -2.49 -2.92 12.70
N PHE A 137 -1.99 -4.13 12.88
CA PHE A 137 -2.67 -5.23 13.58
C PHE A 137 -1.64 -5.93 14.47
N GLU A 138 -2.11 -6.79 15.37
CA GLU A 138 -1.22 -7.60 16.21
C GLU A 138 -1.13 -9.02 15.65
N ALA A 139 0.11 -9.49 15.42
CA ALA A 139 0.39 -10.85 15.01
C ALA A 139 1.84 -11.25 15.36
N ASP A 140 2.08 -12.56 15.37
CA ASP A 140 3.42 -13.12 15.48
C ASP A 140 4.15 -13.13 14.12
N GLY A 141 5.47 -13.31 14.19
CA GLY A 141 6.37 -13.38 13.04
C GLY A 141 7.26 -12.15 12.89
N GLU A 142 8.16 -12.21 11.89
CA GLU A 142 9.18 -11.19 11.61
C GLU A 142 9.12 -10.68 10.16
N GLN A 143 8.15 -11.14 9.38
CA GLN A 143 8.02 -10.82 7.96
C GLN A 143 7.44 -9.44 7.66
N TRP A 144 6.92 -8.75 8.68
CA TRP A 144 6.18 -7.49 8.56
C TRP A 144 7.08 -6.26 8.69
N SER A 145 6.52 -5.09 8.34
CA SER A 145 6.99 -3.83 8.91
C SER A 145 6.37 -3.64 10.29
N PHE A 146 7.12 -3.07 11.23
CA PHE A 146 6.72 -2.88 12.62
C PHE A 146 6.66 -1.41 13.00
N VAL A 147 5.74 -1.10 13.92
CA VAL A 147 5.50 0.25 14.45
C VAL A 147 5.74 0.25 15.95
N LEU A 148 6.68 1.05 16.44
CA LEU A 148 6.82 1.34 17.86
C LEU A 148 6.13 2.67 18.17
N ALA A 149 5.27 2.67 19.19
CA ALA A 149 4.51 3.83 19.62
C ALA A 149 4.73 4.15 21.09
N ASP A 150 4.46 5.40 21.49
CA ASP A 150 4.43 5.83 22.88
C ASP A 150 3.05 5.57 23.53
N GLU A 151 2.91 5.97 24.80
CA GLU A 151 1.68 5.82 25.59
C GLU A 151 0.48 6.63 25.07
N ASN A 152 0.71 7.58 24.16
CA ASN A 152 -0.32 8.43 23.56
C ASN A 152 -0.62 8.03 22.10
N ASP A 153 -0.21 6.84 21.68
CA ASP A 153 -0.34 6.32 20.31
C ASP A 153 0.43 7.12 19.24
N ASN A 154 1.44 7.90 19.64
CA ASN A 154 2.34 8.53 18.67
C ASN A 154 3.34 7.49 18.19
N VAL A 155 3.52 7.39 16.87
CA VAL A 155 4.56 6.53 16.30
C VAL A 155 5.91 7.19 16.52
N ILE A 156 6.81 6.48 17.21
CA ILE A 156 8.17 6.96 17.52
C ILE A 156 9.24 6.29 16.67
N LYS A 157 8.96 5.09 16.13
CA LYS A 157 9.87 4.39 15.21
C LYS A 157 9.11 3.41 14.33
N THR A 158 9.55 3.24 13.09
CA THR A 158 9.15 2.16 12.20
C THR A 158 10.36 1.31 11.82
N ALA A 159 10.19 0.01 11.61
CA ALA A 159 11.25 -0.88 11.13
C ALA A 159 10.72 -1.90 10.13
N GLU A 160 11.52 -2.24 9.11
CA GLU A 160 11.16 -3.25 8.10
C GLU A 160 11.83 -4.58 8.42
N LYS A 161 11.04 -5.64 8.64
CA LYS A 161 11.55 -7.00 8.94
C LYS A 161 12.51 -7.07 10.13
N GLU A 162 12.29 -6.19 11.10
CA GLU A 162 12.95 -6.15 12.41
C GLU A 162 11.86 -5.91 13.46
N ARG A 163 11.62 -6.91 14.32
CA ARG A 163 10.54 -6.86 15.30
C ARG A 163 10.89 -5.91 16.45
N ILE A 164 10.39 -4.68 16.38
CA ILE A 164 10.55 -3.66 17.43
C ILE A 164 9.32 -3.54 18.36
N SER A 165 8.22 -4.21 18.01
CA SER A 165 6.95 -4.23 18.77
C SER A 165 6.05 -5.38 18.31
N ASN A 166 4.81 -5.44 18.83
CA ASN A 166 3.75 -6.34 18.35
C ASN A 166 2.85 -5.71 17.28
N LEU A 167 3.07 -4.43 16.92
CA LEU A 167 2.24 -3.72 15.95
C LEU A 167 2.82 -3.91 14.54
N CYS A 168 2.19 -4.80 13.78
CA CYS A 168 2.54 -5.13 12.40
C CYS A 168 1.76 -4.23 11.44
N SER A 169 2.44 -3.63 10.46
CA SER A 169 1.80 -2.83 9.40
C SER A 169 0.90 -3.70 8.53
N SER A 170 -0.32 -3.22 8.23
CA SER A 170 -1.22 -3.86 7.28
C SER A 170 -0.81 -3.67 5.81
N GLY A 171 0.15 -2.79 5.54
CA GLY A 171 0.49 -2.31 4.20
C GLY A 171 -0.27 -1.05 3.79
N LEU A 172 -1.10 -0.48 4.68
CA LEU A 172 -1.82 0.77 4.46
C LEU A 172 -1.11 1.96 5.12
N TYR A 173 -0.78 2.94 4.29
CA TYR A 173 0.06 4.09 4.67
C TYR A 173 -0.58 5.39 4.24
N TYR A 174 -0.88 6.27 5.18
CA TYR A 174 -1.38 7.62 4.90
C TYR A 174 -0.27 8.66 5.04
N PHE A 175 -0.19 9.56 4.06
CA PHE A 175 0.61 10.77 4.10
C PHE A 175 -0.31 11.97 3.85
N LYS A 176 -0.24 12.99 4.71
CA LYS A 176 -1.04 14.21 4.55
C LYS A 176 -0.66 15.02 3.33
N LYS A 177 0.62 15.00 2.94
CA LYS A 177 1.14 15.74 1.80
C LYS A 177 2.03 14.87 0.95
N ILE A 178 1.76 14.87 -0.36
CA ILE A 178 2.64 14.28 -1.37
C ILE A 178 4.03 14.90 -1.34
N LYS A 179 4.14 16.19 -1.02
CA LYS A 179 5.43 16.88 -0.87
C LYS A 179 6.38 16.12 0.06
N ASP A 180 5.90 15.76 1.25
CA ASP A 180 6.71 15.07 2.24
C ASP A 180 7.12 13.68 1.74
N PHE A 181 6.21 12.95 1.09
CA PHE A 181 6.53 11.67 0.47
C PHE A 181 7.65 11.80 -0.57
N LYS A 182 7.54 12.77 -1.49
CA LYS A 182 8.53 13.00 -2.57
C LYS A 182 9.90 13.38 -1.99
N GLU A 183 9.95 14.33 -1.06
CA GLU A 183 11.19 14.76 -0.42
C GLU A 183 11.90 13.61 0.32
N ILE A 184 11.14 12.80 1.05
CA ILE A 184 11.71 11.66 1.80
C ILE A 184 12.23 10.60 0.84
N PHE A 185 11.48 10.30 -0.22
CA PHE A 185 11.92 9.34 -1.22
C PHE A 185 13.24 9.79 -1.87
N ASP A 186 13.31 11.05 -2.31
CA ASP A 186 14.51 11.58 -2.99
C ASP A 186 15.72 11.55 -2.04
N ARG A 187 15.50 11.82 -0.75
CA ARG A 187 16.52 11.70 0.30
C ARG A 187 16.98 10.26 0.52
N MET A 188 16.06 9.32 0.74
CA MET A 188 16.40 7.90 0.95
C MET A 188 17.19 7.34 -0.24
N LYS A 189 16.79 7.72 -1.46
CA LYS A 189 17.50 7.32 -2.68
C LYS A 189 18.91 7.91 -2.75
N ALA A 190 19.09 9.18 -2.39
CA ALA A 190 20.41 9.83 -2.37
C ALA A 190 21.33 9.24 -1.28
N GLU A 191 20.77 8.85 -0.13
CA GLU A 191 21.50 8.27 1.00
C GLU A 191 21.74 6.75 0.84
N ASN A 192 21.19 6.11 -0.20
CA ASN A 192 21.14 4.64 -0.36
C ASN A 192 20.53 3.92 0.85
N ASP A 193 19.52 4.53 1.49
CA ASP A 193 18.81 3.95 2.63
C ASP A 193 17.80 2.88 2.17
N PHE A 194 18.36 1.73 1.77
CA PHE A 194 17.61 0.56 1.35
C PHE A 194 17.49 -0.44 2.50
N SER A 195 16.28 -0.96 2.75
CA SER A 195 16.12 -2.12 3.62
C SER A 195 16.20 -3.38 2.76
N LYS A 196 17.22 -4.22 2.96
CA LYS A 196 17.46 -5.45 2.17
C LYS A 196 17.46 -5.20 0.64
N GLY A 197 17.95 -4.04 0.20
CA GLY A 197 18.05 -3.67 -1.23
C GLY A 197 16.78 -3.07 -1.84
N GLU A 198 15.73 -2.83 -1.05
CA GLU A 198 14.46 -2.24 -1.52
C GLU A 198 14.10 -0.95 -0.75
N LEU A 199 13.38 -0.05 -1.41
CA LEU A 199 12.76 1.16 -0.87
C LEU A 199 11.32 0.85 -0.46
N TYR A 200 11.14 0.53 0.82
CA TYR A 200 9.85 0.33 1.47
C TYR A 200 9.24 1.66 1.93
N ILE A 201 7.92 1.66 2.13
CA ILE A 201 7.18 2.85 2.58
C ILE A 201 7.29 3.02 4.09
N ALA A 202 7.22 1.94 4.88
CA ALA A 202 7.24 2.03 6.35
C ALA A 202 8.46 2.82 6.89
N PRO A 203 9.72 2.58 6.45
CA PRO A 203 10.87 3.36 6.92
C PRO A 203 10.78 4.87 6.65
N MET A 204 10.00 5.32 5.66
CA MET A 204 9.82 6.74 5.36
C MET A 204 9.25 7.52 6.55
N TYR A 205 8.45 6.87 7.40
CA TYR A 205 7.87 7.52 8.58
C TYR A 205 8.92 7.92 9.61
N ASN A 206 10.07 7.24 9.68
CA ASN A 206 11.18 7.67 10.53
C ASN A 206 11.70 9.07 10.14
N TYR A 207 11.63 9.44 8.86
CA TYR A 207 12.01 10.78 8.41
C TYR A 207 10.98 11.84 8.81
N LEU A 208 9.68 11.51 8.75
CA LEU A 208 8.62 12.41 9.22
C LEU A 208 8.76 12.66 10.74
N ILE A 209 9.00 11.59 11.50
CA ILE A 209 9.19 11.66 12.96
C ILE A 209 10.41 12.52 13.30
N LYS A 210 11.54 12.33 12.61
CA LYS A 210 12.75 13.17 12.77
C LYS A 210 12.51 14.65 12.42
N LYS A 211 11.58 14.95 11.51
CA LYS A 211 11.15 16.34 11.19
C LYS A 211 10.21 16.93 12.26
N GLY A 212 9.83 16.17 13.29
CA GLY A 212 8.88 16.59 14.31
C GLY A 212 7.41 16.56 13.86
N LEU A 213 7.11 15.83 12.77
CA LEU A 213 5.75 15.69 12.27
C LEU A 213 4.95 14.67 13.09
N HIS A 214 3.63 14.88 13.15
CA HIS A 214 2.78 14.12 14.05
C HIS A 214 2.24 12.85 13.38
N ILE A 215 2.80 11.70 13.75
CA ILE A 215 2.43 10.39 13.18
C ILE A 215 1.66 9.57 14.20
N LYS A 216 0.50 9.07 13.79
CA LYS A 216 -0.32 8.14 14.58
C LYS A 216 -0.31 6.74 13.97
N TYR A 217 -0.79 5.76 14.72
CA TYR A 217 -1.22 4.50 14.14
C TYR A 217 -2.73 4.31 14.33
N HIS A 218 -3.32 3.39 13.57
CA HIS A 218 -4.67 2.90 13.81
C HIS A 218 -4.64 1.38 13.88
N LYS A 219 -5.00 0.81 15.03
CA LYS A 219 -5.05 -0.64 15.21
C LYS A 219 -6.39 -1.19 14.75
N ILE A 220 -6.33 -2.24 13.94
CA ILE A 220 -7.47 -3.05 13.50
C ILE A 220 -7.39 -4.45 14.09
N SER A 221 -8.52 -5.16 14.08
CA SER A 221 -8.57 -6.58 14.43
C SER A 221 -8.10 -7.46 13.27
N LEU A 222 -7.62 -8.67 13.58
CA LEU A 222 -7.07 -9.60 12.59
C LEU A 222 -8.14 -10.14 11.63
N ASP A 223 -9.41 -10.15 12.03
CA ASP A 223 -10.55 -10.52 11.18
C ASP A 223 -10.95 -9.42 10.17
N GLU A 224 -10.40 -8.21 10.30
CA GLU A 224 -10.62 -7.09 9.36
C GLU A 224 -9.61 -7.08 8.20
N ILE A 225 -8.66 -8.02 8.18
CA ILE A 225 -7.57 -8.07 7.21
C ILE A 225 -7.36 -9.49 6.67
N ILE A 226 -7.16 -9.57 5.36
CA ILE A 226 -6.93 -10.84 4.65
C ILE A 226 -5.69 -10.69 3.80
N PHE A 227 -4.72 -11.60 3.94
CA PHE A 227 -3.50 -11.61 3.14
C PHE A 227 -3.62 -12.57 1.96
N CYS A 228 -3.14 -12.12 0.80
CA CYS A 228 -3.06 -12.86 -0.46
C CYS A 228 -1.69 -12.62 -1.14
N GLY A 229 -0.65 -12.47 -0.32
CA GLY A 229 0.70 -12.05 -0.76
C GLY A 229 1.59 -13.19 -1.25
N THR A 230 1.26 -14.43 -0.89
CA THR A 230 2.00 -15.64 -1.29
C THR A 230 1.08 -16.67 -1.97
N PRO A 231 1.64 -17.64 -2.72
CA PRO A 231 0.89 -18.78 -3.22
C PRO A 231 0.11 -19.52 -2.12
N GLU A 232 0.72 -19.72 -0.95
CA GLU A 232 0.08 -20.42 0.18
C GLU A 232 -1.12 -19.65 0.71
N ASP A 233 -1.03 -18.32 0.80
CA ASP A 233 -2.17 -17.47 1.15
C ASP A 233 -3.31 -17.61 0.14
N TYR A 234 -2.97 -17.54 -1.15
CA TYR A 234 -3.93 -17.64 -2.25
C TYR A 234 -4.65 -18.99 -2.29
N GLU A 235 -3.91 -20.10 -2.20
CA GLU A 235 -4.49 -21.46 -2.18
C GLU A 235 -5.39 -21.69 -0.95
N ARG A 236 -5.01 -21.15 0.22
CA ARG A 236 -5.89 -21.16 1.40
C ARG A 236 -7.20 -20.42 1.12
N LEU A 237 -7.15 -19.27 0.46
CA LEU A 237 -8.34 -18.47 0.16
C LEU A 237 -9.27 -19.12 -0.88
N ILE A 238 -8.73 -19.88 -1.82
CA ILE A 238 -9.53 -20.67 -2.77
C ILE A 238 -10.25 -21.84 -2.06
N SER A 239 -9.61 -22.42 -1.06
CA SER A 239 -10.08 -23.65 -0.38
C SER A 239 -11.20 -23.42 0.65
N ILE A 240 -11.43 -22.17 1.06
CA ILE A 240 -12.49 -21.74 1.99
C ILE A 240 -13.74 -21.37 1.20
#